data_AF-A0A0C4EGN3-F1
#
_entry.id   AF-A0A0C4EGN3-F1
#
_cell.length_a   1.000
_cell.length_b   1.000
_cell.length_c   1.000
_cell.angle_alpha   90.00
_cell.angle_beta   90.00
_cell.angle_gamma   90.00
#
_symmetry.space_group_name_H-M   'P 1'
#
loop_
_entity.id
_entity.type
_entity.pdbx_description
1 polymer ?
#
loop_
_entity_poly.entity_id
_entity_poly.type
_entity_poly.pdbx_seq_one_letter_code
_entity_poly.pdbx_strand_id
1 'polypeptide(L)'
;MDSKRVTTGMLEHYVTLLERDRRQARMAEPYELVAYNYAYLGFEKKARKYGALAVQAAVIEQGPDANDVTALRIFANSVTEHYSWQRKVKKKQG
;
A
#
# COMPACT_ATOMS: atom_id res chain seq x y z
N MET A 1 14.78 -4.53 -1.08
CA MET A 1 13.73 -4.69 -2.10
C MET A 1 14.02 -3.74 -3.25
N ASP A 2 14.37 -4.28 -4.42
CA ASP A 2 14.63 -3.52 -5.64
C ASP A 2 13.30 -3.00 -6.26
N SER A 3 12.81 -1.87 -5.75
CA SER A 3 11.64 -1.17 -6.32
C SER A 3 11.90 -0.57 -7.73
N LYS A 4 13.12 -0.74 -8.28
CA LYS A 4 13.57 -0.09 -9.54
C LYS A 4 12.79 -0.51 -10.78
N ARG A 5 12.00 -1.59 -10.72
CA ARG A 5 11.23 -2.13 -11.86
C ARG A 5 9.71 -2.04 -11.69
N VAL A 6 9.20 -1.64 -10.53
CA VAL A 6 7.75 -1.53 -10.30
C VAL A 6 7.22 -0.28 -11.00
N THR A 7 6.15 -0.43 -11.78
CA THR A 7 5.46 0.68 -12.46
C THR A 7 4.04 0.85 -11.95
N THR A 8 3.43 2.01 -12.20
CA THR A 8 2.01 2.23 -11.86
C THR A 8 1.08 1.27 -12.60
N GLY A 9 1.39 0.94 -13.85
CA GLY A 9 0.61 -0.04 -14.64
C GLY A 9 0.63 -1.44 -14.02
N MET A 10 1.77 -1.86 -13.46
CA MET A 10 1.85 -3.13 -12.70
C MET A 10 0.97 -3.10 -11.45
N LEU A 11 0.96 -1.98 -10.70
CA LEU A 11 0.12 -1.84 -9.51
C LEU A 11 -1.37 -1.84 -9.85
N GLU A 12 -1.76 -1.18 -10.94
CA GLU A 12 -3.14 -1.16 -11.43
C GLU A 12 -3.60 -2.55 -11.89
N HIS A 13 -2.73 -3.27 -12.61
CA HIS A 13 -2.99 -4.65 -13.00
C HIS A 13 -3.12 -5.57 -11.78
N TYR A 14 -2.21 -5.45 -10.80
CA TYR A 14 -2.27 -6.22 -9.57
C TYR A 14 -3.56 -5.98 -8.79
N VAL A 15 -3.98 -4.72 -8.63
CA VAL A 15 -5.28 -4.38 -8.00
C VAL A 15 -6.45 -5.01 -8.76
N THR A 16 -6.41 -5.00 -10.10
CA THR A 16 -7.45 -5.63 -10.92
C THR A 16 -7.55 -7.14 -10.66
N LEU A 17 -6.41 -7.82 -10.48
CA LEU A 17 -6.38 -9.25 -10.13
C LEU A 17 -6.94 -9.48 -8.72
N LEU A 18 -6.51 -8.68 -7.75
CA LEU A 18 -7.02 -8.72 -6.38
C LEU A 18 -8.54 -8.57 -6.33
N GLU A 19 -9.10 -7.66 -7.12
CA GLU A 19 -10.55 -7.43 -7.17
C GLU A 19 -11.33 -8.60 -7.82
N ARG A 20 -10.70 -9.36 -8.72
CA ARG A 20 -11.30 -10.57 -9.32
C ARG A 20 -11.32 -11.74 -8.34
N ASP A 21 -10.27 -11.87 -7.52
CA ASP A 21 -10.07 -13.01 -6.61
C ASP A 21 -10.72 -12.81 -5.21
N ARG A 22 -11.36 -11.65 -4.99
CA ARG A 22 -11.92 -11.13 -3.73
C ARG A 22 -12.87 -12.05 -2.93
N ARG A 23 -13.24 -13.24 -3.42
CA ARG A 23 -14.27 -14.06 -2.76
C ARG A 23 -13.77 -14.84 -1.54
N GLN A 24 -12.46 -15.05 -1.35
CA GLN A 24 -11.95 -15.85 -0.20
C GLN A 24 -10.57 -15.45 0.38
N ALA A 25 -9.92 -14.39 -0.11
CA ALA A 25 -8.56 -14.04 0.32
C ALA A 25 -8.52 -12.95 1.41
N ARG A 26 -7.52 -13.04 2.30
CA ARG A 26 -7.09 -11.95 3.19
C ARG A 26 -6.49 -10.83 2.35
N MET A 27 -7.03 -9.63 2.46
CA MET A 27 -6.74 -8.46 1.61
C MET A 27 -5.90 -7.38 2.29
N ALA A 28 -5.65 -7.48 3.60
CA ALA A 28 -4.85 -6.50 4.34
C ALA A 28 -3.44 -6.34 3.74
N GLU A 29 -2.68 -7.42 3.67
CA GLU A 29 -1.31 -7.43 3.16
C GLU A 29 -1.23 -7.04 1.66
N PRO A 30 -2.09 -7.57 0.76
CA PRO A 30 -2.11 -7.10 -0.62
C PRO A 30 -2.32 -5.59 -0.78
N TYR A 31 -3.21 -4.99 0.01
CA TYR A 31 -3.42 -3.54 -0.03
C TYR A 31 -2.25 -2.76 0.57
N GLU A 32 -1.62 -3.26 1.63
CA GLU A 32 -0.40 -2.70 2.20
C GLU A 32 0.72 -2.64 1.16
N LEU A 33 0.95 -3.75 0.44
CA LEU A 33 1.96 -3.80 -0.63
C LEU A 33 1.70 -2.77 -1.71
N VAL A 34 0.45 -2.63 -2.17
CA VAL A 34 0.07 -1.61 -3.16
C VAL A 34 0.34 -0.21 -2.61
N ALA A 35 -0.01 0.05 -1.36
CA ALA A 35 0.16 1.34 -0.73
C ALA A 35 1.64 1.74 -0.60
N TYR A 36 2.49 0.82 -0.15
CA TYR A 36 3.93 1.07 -0.03
C TYR A 36 4.59 1.29 -1.38
N ASN A 37 4.20 0.54 -2.42
CA ASN A 37 4.75 0.75 -3.76
C ASN A 37 4.33 2.10 -4.34
N TYR A 38 3.09 2.55 -4.11
CA TYR A 38 2.72 3.91 -4.49
C TYR A 38 3.50 4.98 -3.71
N ALA A 39 3.82 4.75 -2.44
CA ALA A 39 4.68 5.64 -1.66
C ALA A 39 6.11 5.67 -2.21
N TYR A 40 6.69 4.50 -2.54
CA TYR A 40 8.00 4.40 -3.20
C TYR A 40 8.04 5.10 -4.56
N LEU A 41 6.93 5.16 -5.27
CA LEU A 41 6.81 5.86 -6.55
C LEU A 41 6.42 7.36 -6.40
N GLY A 42 6.21 7.84 -5.18
CA GLY A 42 5.88 9.24 -4.90
C GLY A 42 4.41 9.62 -5.12
N PHE A 43 3.48 8.66 -5.20
CA PHE A 43 2.05 8.91 -5.39
C PHE A 43 1.30 8.91 -4.05
N GLU A 44 1.40 9.99 -3.28
CA GLU A 44 0.85 10.07 -1.91
C GLU A 44 -0.65 9.76 -1.85
N LYS A 45 -1.46 10.37 -2.73
CA LYS A 45 -2.92 10.16 -2.74
C LYS A 45 -3.29 8.70 -2.95
N LYS A 46 -2.57 7.99 -3.84
CA LYS A 46 -2.79 6.57 -4.08
C LYS A 46 -2.31 5.74 -2.90
N ALA A 47 -1.12 6.03 -2.35
CA ALA A 47 -0.61 5.38 -1.15
C ALA A 47 -1.58 5.48 0.04
N ARG A 48 -2.12 6.68 0.30
CA ARG A 48 -3.14 6.91 1.34
C ARG A 48 -4.41 6.12 1.09
N LYS A 49 -4.92 6.11 -0.15
CA LYS A 49 -6.12 5.35 -0.53
C LYS A 49 -5.95 3.85 -0.22
N TYR A 50 -4.85 3.25 -0.68
CA TYR A 50 -4.63 1.82 -0.48
C TYR A 50 -4.23 1.49 0.96
N GLY A 51 -3.56 2.40 1.68
CA GLY A 51 -3.33 2.27 3.12
C GLY A 51 -4.65 2.23 3.91
N ALA A 52 -5.62 3.07 3.57
CA ALA A 52 -6.95 3.04 4.20
C ALA A 52 -7.70 1.72 3.91
N LEU A 53 -7.59 1.19 2.69
CA LEU A 53 -8.16 -0.13 2.36
C LEU A 53 -7.47 -1.26 3.15
N ALA A 54 -6.15 -1.17 3.33
CA ALA A 54 -5.39 -2.11 4.15
C ALA A 54 -5.85 -2.05 5.62
N VAL A 55 -6.06 -0.86 6.18
CA VAL A 55 -6.63 -0.69 7.54
C VAL A 55 -8.00 -1.36 7.65
N GLN A 56 -8.90 -1.12 6.70
CA GLN A 56 -10.25 -1.70 6.72
C GLN A 56 -10.21 -3.23 6.68
N ALA A 57 -9.37 -3.80 5.81
CA ALA A 57 -9.19 -5.25 5.71
C ALA A 57 -8.54 -5.82 6.98
N ALA A 58 -7.48 -5.19 7.50
CA ALA A 58 -6.79 -5.64 8.71
C ALA A 58 -7.71 -5.64 9.95
N VAL A 59 -8.60 -4.66 10.08
CA VAL A 59 -9.60 -4.63 11.17
C VAL A 59 -10.52 -5.86 11.11
N ILE A 60 -10.96 -6.26 9.91
CA ILE A 60 -11.82 -7.43 9.72
C ILE A 60 -11.04 -8.73 9.98
N GLU A 61 -9.78 -8.80 9.52
CA GLU A 61 -8.97 -10.02 9.53
C GLU A 61 -8.30 -10.30 10.89
N GLN A 62 -7.91 -9.24 11.60
CA GLN A 62 -7.05 -9.33 12.79
C GLN A 62 -7.65 -8.67 14.04
N GLY A 63 -8.71 -7.88 13.88
CA GLY A 63 -9.33 -7.10 14.95
C GLY A 63 -8.81 -5.66 15.04
N PRO A 64 -9.60 -4.74 15.61
CA PRO A 64 -9.33 -3.30 15.57
C PRO A 64 -8.09 -2.85 16.35
N ASP A 65 -7.67 -3.63 17.35
CA ASP A 65 -6.56 -3.31 18.26
C ASP A 65 -5.27 -4.06 17.90
N ALA A 66 -5.24 -4.76 16.76
CA ALA A 66 -4.04 -5.44 16.30
C ALA A 66 -2.92 -4.43 16.00
N ASN A 67 -1.67 -4.84 16.28
CA ASN A 67 -0.49 -4.01 16.02
C ASN A 67 -0.40 -3.56 14.56
N ASP A 68 -0.75 -4.45 13.62
CA ASP A 68 -0.76 -4.15 12.19
C ASP A 68 -1.78 -3.06 11.84
N VAL A 69 -2.97 -3.08 12.45
CA VAL A 69 -3.98 -2.01 12.27
C VAL A 69 -3.43 -0.68 12.75
N THR A 70 -2.74 -0.66 13.88
CA THR A 70 -2.10 0.55 14.42
C THR A 70 -1.02 1.06 13.47
N ALA A 71 -0.13 0.19 13.01
CA ALA A 71 0.93 0.55 12.06
C ALA A 71 0.36 1.10 10.74
N LEU A 72 -0.66 0.44 10.19
CA LEU A 72 -1.32 0.86 8.94
C LEU A 72 -2.06 2.19 9.10
N ARG A 73 -2.66 2.47 10.25
CA ARG A 73 -3.27 3.78 10.56
C ARG A 73 -2.23 4.89 10.60
N ILE A 74 -1.10 4.65 11.27
CA ILE A 74 0.02 5.61 11.31
C ILE A 74 0.50 5.89 9.89
N PHE A 75 0.75 4.84 9.10
CA PHE A 75 1.14 4.99 7.69
C PHE A 75 0.11 5.77 6.86
N ALA A 76 -1.18 5.41 6.94
CA ALA A 76 -2.22 6.05 6.14
C ALA A 76 -2.44 7.52 6.52
N ASN A 77 -2.19 7.91 7.77
CA ASN A 77 -2.26 9.30 8.22
C ASN A 77 -1.02 10.11 7.83
N SER A 78 0.17 9.49 7.89
CA SER A 78 1.46 10.15 7.67
C SER A 78 2.32 9.45 6.61
N VAL A 79 1.76 9.28 5.39
CA VAL A 79 2.46 8.60 4.28
C VAL A 79 3.85 9.18 4.03
N THR A 80 3.97 10.51 4.09
CA THR A 80 5.21 11.23 3.79
C THR A 80 6.31 11.01 4.85
N GLU A 81 5.93 10.63 6.07
CA GLU A 81 6.86 10.35 7.17
C GLU A 81 7.33 8.89 7.15
N HIS A 82 6.61 8.01 6.44
CA HIS A 82 6.92 6.59 6.39
C HIS A 82 8.19 6.30 5.57
N TYR A 83 8.93 5.25 5.96
CA TYR A 83 10.20 4.89 5.33
C TYR A 83 10.06 4.62 3.83
N SER A 84 8.92 4.11 3.37
CA SER A 84 8.67 3.83 1.94
C SER A 84 8.61 5.12 1.12
N TRP A 85 8.09 6.22 1.67
CA TRP A 85 8.12 7.53 1.04
C TRP A 85 9.50 8.18 1.11
N GLN A 86 10.15 8.12 2.27
CA GLN A 86 11.48 8.70 2.47
C GLN A 86 12.51 8.06 1.53
N ARG A 87 12.32 6.78 1.19
CA ARG A 87 13.14 6.02 0.24
C ARG A 87 12.56 5.98 -1.17
N LYS A 88 11.64 6.89 -1.52
CA LYS A 88 11.04 6.92 -2.87
C LYS A 88 12.09 7.02 -3.96
N VAL A 89 11.80 6.37 -5.08
CA VAL A 89 12.68 6.37 -6.24
C VAL A 89 12.75 7.79 -6.79
N LYS A 90 13.96 8.39 -6.79
CA LYS A 90 14.19 9.67 -7.47
C LYS A 90 13.97 9.41 -8.96
N LYS A 91 13.03 10.14 -9.60
CA LYS A 91 12.94 10.16 -11.06
C LYS A 91 14.33 10.52 -11.60
N LYS A 92 14.95 9.64 -12.39
CA LYS A 92 16.02 10.08 -13.29
C LYS A 92 15.34 11.08 -14.23
N GLN A 93 15.73 12.35 -14.14
CA GLN A 93 15.44 13.31 -15.21
C GLN A 93 16.14 12.73 -16.45
N GLY A 94 15.33 12.27 -17.38
CA GLY A 94 15.73 11.91 -18.74
C GLY A 94 15.07 12.90 -19.67
#